data_AF-A0A2Z5WVS2-F1
#
_entry.id   AF-A0A2Z5WVS2-F1
#
_cell.length_a   1.000
_cell.length_b   1.000
_cell.length_c   1.000
_cell.angle_alpha   90.00
_cell.angle_beta   90.00
_cell.angle_gamma   90.00
#
_symmetry.space_group_name_H-M   'P 1'
#
loop_
_entity.id
_entity.type
_entity.pdbx_description
1 polymer ?
#
loop_
_entity_poly.entity_id
_entity_poly.type
_entity_poly.pdbx_seq_one_letter_code
_entity_poly.pdbx_strand_id
1 'polypeptide(L)'
;MLETRNVFIDTQYFVQTGLYFDNPALKSFRELCEAGELFHITTSVVMREVENHINLSVKEALNAMQTFKRKARILSSLNDGYIKSLFAEILEEDVYMKANDVFLKFIEGCQTKCINATCVDTETILNLYFDRKPPFGDGKKKSEFPDAFSLFSLKSYLNKKDEKIYVVSEDPDMKAFCDGDSQLKSISSLAKVLDLYNEHTNTITAEVKRYFATNVESVKEEIKDYLENCDVYNSSRKDDFEVWGIEVINVGDIDPSILSISPKEIQITFDVMVHFEVHVEPLDTYFGEDGRPNTFPSGGGYVASVTNTYLVEVNLSYEFINGSLNVNQVDFHIADVLNGIGVII
;
A
#
# COMPACT_ATOMS: atom_id res chain seq x y z
N MET A 1 -7.00 -15.93 16.18
CA MET A 1 -6.89 -17.34 15.72
C MET A 1 -7.44 -17.41 14.31
N LEU A 2 -6.77 -18.14 13.42
CA LEU A 2 -7.16 -18.27 12.01
C LEU A 2 -8.54 -18.96 11.87
N GLU A 3 -9.53 -18.25 11.31
CA GLU A 3 -10.89 -18.77 11.11
C GLU A 3 -11.09 -19.49 9.77
N THR A 4 -10.29 -19.18 8.76
CA THR A 4 -10.37 -19.74 7.41
C THR A 4 -9.04 -19.57 6.68
N ARG A 5 -8.84 -20.32 5.60
CA ARG A 5 -7.71 -20.20 4.67
C ARG A 5 -8.09 -19.52 3.36
N ASN A 6 -9.39 -19.25 3.15
CA ASN A 6 -9.88 -18.54 1.98
C ASN A 6 -9.67 -17.04 2.16
N VAL A 7 -9.12 -16.39 1.14
CA VAL A 7 -8.82 -14.96 1.15
C VAL A 7 -9.34 -14.33 -0.13
N PHE A 8 -10.10 -13.25 0.01
CA PHE A 8 -10.49 -12.34 -1.05
C PHE A 8 -9.78 -11.01 -0.81
N ILE A 9 -9.14 -10.50 -1.86
CA ILE A 9 -8.45 -9.22 -1.84
C ILE A 9 -9.26 -8.24 -2.69
N ASP A 10 -9.68 -7.16 -2.07
CA ASP A 10 -10.42 -6.09 -2.73
C ASP A 10 -9.54 -5.30 -3.71
N THR A 11 -10.15 -4.69 -4.72
CA THR A 11 -9.49 -3.81 -5.69
C THR A 11 -8.72 -2.70 -4.97
N GLN A 12 -9.32 -2.12 -3.93
CA GLN A 12 -8.74 -1.04 -3.13
C GLN A 12 -7.35 -1.40 -2.60
N TYR A 13 -7.14 -2.63 -2.12
CA TYR A 13 -5.86 -3.08 -1.59
C TYR A 13 -4.77 -3.10 -2.67
N PHE A 14 -5.09 -3.62 -3.87
CA PHE A 14 -4.13 -3.63 -4.99
C PHE A 14 -3.73 -2.21 -5.40
N VAL A 15 -4.70 -1.29 -5.44
CA VAL A 15 -4.44 0.12 -5.78
C VAL A 15 -3.60 0.80 -4.70
N GLN A 16 -3.88 0.55 -3.41
CA GLN A 16 -3.10 1.08 -2.28
C GLN A 16 -1.64 0.62 -2.30
N THR A 17 -1.38 -0.62 -2.72
CA THR A 17 0.00 -1.13 -2.90
C THR A 17 0.70 -0.57 -4.16
N GLY A 18 0.10 0.41 -4.85
CA GLY A 18 0.64 0.99 -6.08
C GLY A 18 0.68 0.00 -7.25
N LEU A 19 -0.13 -1.07 -7.20
CA LEU A 19 -0.10 -2.19 -8.14
C LEU A 19 1.29 -2.87 -8.19
N TYR A 20 2.04 -2.80 -7.09
CA TYR A 20 3.37 -3.40 -6.98
C TYR A 20 3.26 -4.84 -6.46
N PHE A 21 3.11 -5.78 -7.39
CA PHE A 21 2.90 -7.20 -7.07
C PHE A 21 4.13 -7.91 -6.49
N ASP A 22 5.31 -7.28 -6.52
CA ASP A 22 6.52 -7.75 -5.84
C ASP A 22 6.62 -7.27 -4.38
N ASN A 23 5.61 -6.52 -3.89
CA ASN A 23 5.49 -6.14 -2.48
C ASN A 23 5.61 -7.40 -1.57
N PRO A 24 6.35 -7.32 -0.44
CA PRO A 24 6.58 -8.45 0.45
C PRO A 24 5.32 -9.21 0.90
N ALA A 25 4.22 -8.50 1.18
CA ALA A 25 2.96 -9.12 1.60
C ALA A 25 2.30 -9.90 0.45
N LEU A 26 2.24 -9.35 -0.76
CA LEU A 26 1.69 -10.05 -1.93
C LEU A 26 2.56 -11.26 -2.32
N LYS A 27 3.88 -11.11 -2.25
CA LYS A 27 4.82 -12.20 -2.49
C LYS A 27 4.64 -13.33 -1.49
N SER A 28 4.63 -13.03 -0.18
CA SER A 28 4.44 -14.03 0.86
C SER A 28 3.07 -14.73 0.74
N PHE A 29 2.01 -13.97 0.45
CA PHE A 29 0.69 -14.55 0.20
C PHE A 29 0.69 -15.50 -0.99
N ARG A 30 1.32 -15.11 -2.10
CA ARG A 30 1.47 -15.96 -3.28
C ARG A 30 2.22 -17.25 -2.95
N GLU A 31 3.34 -17.19 -2.22
CA GLU A 31 4.10 -18.37 -1.80
C GLU A 31 3.25 -19.34 -0.96
N LEU A 32 2.40 -18.82 -0.07
CA LEU A 32 1.46 -19.63 0.71
C LEU A 32 0.34 -20.23 -0.14
N CYS A 33 -0.12 -19.52 -1.17
CA CYS A 33 -1.07 -20.08 -2.14
C CYS A 33 -0.43 -21.19 -2.98
N GLU A 34 0.81 -21.00 -3.47
CA GLU A 34 1.57 -22.02 -4.19
C GLU A 34 1.81 -23.28 -3.33
N ALA A 35 1.98 -23.11 -2.03
CA ALA A 35 2.08 -24.20 -1.05
C ALA A 35 0.74 -24.86 -0.68
N GLY A 36 -0.40 -24.31 -1.11
CA GLY A 36 -1.73 -24.79 -0.74
C GLY A 36 -2.15 -24.51 0.71
N GLU A 37 -1.51 -23.54 1.36
CA GLU A 37 -1.78 -23.15 2.75
C GLU A 37 -2.85 -22.06 2.85
N LEU A 38 -2.93 -21.18 1.85
CA LEU A 38 -3.99 -20.18 1.67
C LEU A 38 -4.62 -20.32 0.28
N PHE A 39 -5.88 -19.92 0.13
CA PHE A 39 -6.63 -20.03 -1.13
C PHE A 39 -7.16 -18.68 -1.55
N HIS A 40 -6.63 -18.13 -2.65
CA HIS A 40 -7.10 -16.88 -3.20
C HIS A 40 -8.39 -17.10 -4.01
N ILE A 41 -9.43 -16.37 -3.62
CA ILE A 41 -10.73 -16.34 -4.30
C ILE A 41 -11.00 -14.89 -4.69
N THR A 42 -11.29 -14.65 -5.96
CA THR A 42 -11.62 -13.31 -6.48
C THR A 42 -12.87 -13.35 -7.34
N THR A 43 -13.29 -12.20 -7.85
CA THR A 43 -14.44 -12.09 -8.75
C THR A 43 -14.03 -11.53 -10.11
N SER A 44 -14.83 -11.81 -11.13
CA SER A 44 -14.64 -11.21 -12.45
C SER A 44 -14.74 -9.68 -12.45
N VAL A 45 -15.33 -9.10 -11.39
CA VAL A 45 -15.45 -7.66 -11.20
C VAL A 45 -14.11 -7.09 -10.75
N VAL A 46 -13.54 -7.60 -9.64
CA VAL A 46 -12.22 -7.17 -9.14
C VAL A 46 -11.15 -7.32 -10.22
N MET A 47 -11.13 -8.45 -10.94
CA MET A 47 -10.18 -8.65 -12.05
C MET A 47 -10.21 -7.50 -13.07
N ARG A 48 -11.41 -7.08 -13.49
CA ARG A 48 -11.60 -5.99 -14.46
C ARG A 48 -11.27 -4.61 -13.89
N GLU A 49 -11.54 -4.40 -12.61
CA GLU A 49 -11.20 -3.15 -11.95
C GLU A 49 -9.69 -2.97 -11.82
N VAL A 50 -8.97 -4.03 -11.41
CA VAL A 50 -7.51 -4.02 -11.35
C VAL A 50 -6.92 -3.80 -12.75
N GLU A 51 -7.39 -4.50 -13.79
CA GLU A 51 -6.99 -4.27 -15.18
C GLU A 51 -7.20 -2.80 -15.61
N ASN A 52 -8.33 -2.21 -15.25
CA ASN A 52 -8.61 -0.80 -15.53
C ASN A 52 -7.68 0.15 -14.77
N HIS A 53 -7.39 -0.13 -13.49
CA HIS A 53 -6.43 0.65 -12.70
C HIS A 53 -5.00 0.54 -13.23
N ILE A 54 -4.60 -0.62 -13.75
CA ILE A 54 -3.32 -0.80 -14.45
C ILE A 54 -3.27 0.10 -15.69
N ASN A 55 -4.32 0.10 -16.51
CA ASN A 55 -4.41 0.96 -17.70
C ASN A 55 -4.29 2.46 -17.34
N LEU A 56 -5.03 2.90 -16.33
CA LEU A 56 -4.97 4.29 -15.84
C LEU A 56 -3.57 4.65 -15.34
N SER A 57 -2.95 3.79 -14.53
CA SER A 57 -1.61 4.02 -13.97
C SER A 57 -0.53 4.07 -15.06
N VAL A 58 -0.65 3.22 -16.09
CA VAL A 58 0.25 3.24 -17.26
C VAL A 58 0.14 4.56 -18.01
N LYS A 59 -1.08 5.05 -18.25
CA LYS A 59 -1.31 6.35 -18.91
C LYS A 59 -0.71 7.50 -18.11
N GLU A 60 -0.92 7.51 -16.79
CA GLU A 60 -0.37 8.52 -15.89
C GLU A 60 1.17 8.53 -15.92
N ALA A 61 1.80 7.35 -15.81
CA ALA A 61 3.25 7.20 -15.89
C ALA A 61 3.81 7.67 -17.24
N LEU A 62 3.18 7.31 -18.36
CA LEU A 62 3.61 7.74 -19.69
C LEU A 62 3.45 9.25 -19.90
N ASN A 63 2.38 9.85 -19.38
CA ASN A 63 2.18 11.31 -19.40
C ASN A 63 3.25 12.05 -18.56
N ALA A 64 3.59 11.52 -17.40
CA ALA A 64 4.68 12.03 -16.58
C ALA A 64 6.03 11.95 -17.33
N MET A 65 6.32 10.81 -17.96
CA MET A 65 7.52 10.61 -18.77
C MET A 65 7.56 11.54 -19.98
N GLN A 66 6.44 11.79 -20.67
CA GLN A 66 6.38 12.78 -21.76
C GLN A 66 6.68 14.20 -21.26
N THR A 67 6.15 14.56 -20.09
CA THR A 67 6.43 15.85 -19.44
C THR A 67 7.90 15.99 -19.09
N PHE A 68 8.51 14.94 -18.54
CA PHE A 68 9.96 14.87 -18.30
C PHE A 68 10.76 15.07 -19.59
N LYS A 69 10.47 14.29 -20.64
CA LYS A 69 11.14 14.40 -21.96
C LYS A 69 11.08 15.82 -22.53
N ARG A 70 9.94 16.52 -22.36
CA ARG A 70 9.77 17.91 -22.81
C ARG A 70 10.67 18.89 -22.04
N LYS A 71 10.75 18.75 -20.71
CA LYS A 71 11.56 19.63 -19.84
C LYS A 71 13.06 19.34 -19.96
N ALA A 72 13.43 18.07 -20.15
CA ALA A 72 14.81 17.59 -20.18
C ALA A 72 15.46 17.61 -21.58
N ARG A 73 14.92 18.39 -22.53
CA ARG A 73 15.38 18.39 -23.94
C ARG A 73 16.87 18.70 -24.11
N ILE A 74 17.48 19.44 -23.18
CA ILE A 74 18.93 19.68 -23.19
C ILE A 74 19.71 18.36 -23.09
N LEU A 75 19.19 17.38 -22.32
CA LEU A 75 19.83 16.08 -22.12
C LEU A 75 19.80 15.24 -23.39
N SER A 76 18.79 15.39 -24.27
CA SER A 76 18.72 14.59 -25.51
C SER A 76 19.85 14.91 -26.50
N SER A 77 20.57 16.02 -26.30
CA SER A 77 21.72 16.41 -27.12
C SER A 77 23.03 15.77 -26.66
N LEU A 78 23.05 15.17 -25.46
CA LEU A 78 24.23 14.49 -24.92
C LEU A 78 24.45 13.18 -25.67
N ASN A 79 25.69 12.93 -26.07
CA ASN A 79 26.06 11.70 -26.75
C ASN A 79 26.34 10.57 -25.74
N ASP A 80 25.35 10.29 -24.90
CA ASP A 80 25.39 9.22 -23.89
C ASP A 80 24.25 8.21 -24.16
N GLY A 81 24.58 6.92 -24.14
CA GLY A 81 23.64 5.84 -24.48
C GLY A 81 22.49 5.69 -23.47
N TYR A 82 22.78 5.88 -22.18
CA TYR A 82 21.77 5.82 -21.13
C TYR A 82 20.82 7.01 -21.25
N ILE A 83 21.36 8.21 -21.46
CA ILE A 83 20.54 9.41 -21.61
C ILE A 83 19.68 9.33 -22.88
N LYS A 84 20.22 8.87 -24.01
CA LYS A 84 19.44 8.67 -25.24
C LYS A 84 18.29 7.69 -25.04
N SER A 85 18.48 6.64 -24.25
CA SER A 85 17.42 5.65 -23.98
C SER A 85 16.20 6.25 -23.27
N LEU A 86 16.40 7.27 -22.42
CA LEU A 86 15.32 7.97 -21.73
C LEU A 86 14.34 8.68 -22.68
N PHE A 87 14.77 8.95 -23.92
CA PHE A 87 13.95 9.63 -24.94
C PHE A 87 13.34 8.68 -25.97
N ALA A 88 13.60 7.37 -25.89
CA ALA A 88 13.05 6.38 -26.81
C ALA A 88 11.51 6.40 -26.79
N GLU A 89 10.89 6.21 -27.95
CA GLU A 89 9.42 6.07 -28.01
C GLU A 89 8.99 4.79 -27.30
N ILE A 90 7.95 4.91 -26.50
CA ILE A 90 7.37 3.81 -25.75
C ILE A 90 5.91 3.71 -26.17
N LEU A 91 5.51 2.54 -26.66
CA LEU A 91 4.13 2.27 -27.03
C LEU A 91 3.33 1.95 -25.75
N GLU A 92 2.23 2.67 -25.55
CA GLU A 92 1.35 2.50 -24.39
C GLU A 92 0.84 1.07 -24.26
N GLU A 93 0.42 0.47 -25.38
CA GLU A 93 -0.05 -0.91 -25.44
C GLU A 93 1.00 -1.91 -24.94
N ASP A 94 2.27 -1.73 -25.30
CA ASP A 94 3.35 -2.63 -24.88
C ASP A 94 3.60 -2.55 -23.37
N VAL A 95 3.51 -1.36 -22.79
CA VAL A 95 3.68 -1.16 -21.34
C VAL A 95 2.48 -1.71 -20.60
N TYR A 96 1.27 -1.46 -21.09
CA TYR A 96 0.04 -2.02 -20.54
C TYR A 96 0.08 -3.55 -20.55
N MET A 97 0.42 -4.18 -21.68
CA MET A 97 0.52 -5.64 -21.77
C MET A 97 1.51 -6.21 -20.76
N LYS A 98 2.68 -5.58 -20.58
CA LYS A 98 3.69 -6.03 -19.59
C LYS A 98 3.22 -5.84 -18.15
N ALA A 99 2.62 -4.70 -17.83
CA ALA A 99 2.10 -4.44 -16.50
C ALA A 99 0.94 -5.40 -16.15
N ASN A 100 0.05 -5.65 -17.12
CA ASN A 100 -1.05 -6.59 -16.95
C ASN A 100 -0.55 -8.05 -16.84
N ASP A 101 0.49 -8.43 -17.57
CA ASP A 101 1.11 -9.76 -17.46
C ASP A 101 1.67 -10.02 -16.06
N VAL A 102 2.21 -9.01 -15.37
CA VAL A 102 2.65 -9.13 -13.97
C VAL A 102 1.45 -9.46 -13.05
N PHE A 103 0.33 -8.76 -13.21
CA PHE A 103 -0.90 -9.06 -12.47
C PHE A 103 -1.41 -10.47 -12.77
N LEU A 104 -1.50 -10.87 -14.04
CA LEU A 104 -1.96 -12.20 -14.42
C LEU A 104 -1.06 -13.32 -13.88
N LYS A 105 0.26 -13.11 -13.85
CA LYS A 105 1.21 -14.04 -13.23
C LYS A 105 1.01 -14.17 -11.71
N PHE A 106 0.68 -13.08 -11.03
CA PHE A 106 0.31 -13.14 -9.61
C PHE A 106 -0.95 -13.98 -9.42
N ILE A 107 -1.98 -13.75 -10.24
CA ILE A 107 -3.25 -14.49 -10.19
C ILE A 107 -3.05 -15.99 -10.49
N GLU A 108 -2.24 -16.32 -11.49
CA GLU A 108 -1.87 -17.68 -11.86
C GLU A 108 -1.06 -18.37 -10.75
N GLY A 109 -0.04 -17.69 -10.21
CA GLY A 109 0.78 -18.19 -9.10
C GLY A 109 -0.05 -18.52 -7.87
N CYS A 110 -1.03 -17.66 -7.53
CA CYS A 110 -1.95 -17.93 -6.43
C CYS A 110 -2.98 -19.04 -6.72
N GLN A 111 -2.98 -19.63 -7.93
CA GLN A 111 -3.99 -20.59 -8.39
C GLN A 111 -5.42 -20.08 -8.17
N THR A 112 -5.62 -18.79 -8.44
CA THR A 112 -6.79 -18.04 -7.98
C THR A 112 -8.09 -18.61 -8.52
N LYS A 113 -9.08 -18.77 -7.64
CA LYS A 113 -10.45 -19.08 -8.05
C LYS A 113 -11.20 -17.80 -8.40
N CYS A 114 -11.41 -17.56 -9.70
CA CYS A 114 -12.25 -16.44 -10.16
C CYS A 114 -13.73 -16.84 -10.25
N ILE A 115 -14.60 -16.07 -9.59
CA ILE A 115 -16.05 -16.25 -9.58
C ILE A 115 -16.71 -15.21 -10.48
N ASN A 116 -17.53 -15.67 -11.43
CA ASN A 116 -18.29 -14.77 -12.28
C ASN A 116 -19.53 -14.24 -11.55
N ALA A 117 -19.89 -12.99 -11.81
CA ALA A 117 -21.11 -12.37 -11.28
C ALA A 117 -22.43 -12.89 -11.91
N THR A 118 -22.39 -13.99 -12.66
CA THR A 118 -23.55 -14.54 -13.38
C THR A 118 -24.68 -15.03 -12.48
N CYS A 119 -24.37 -15.36 -11.23
CA CYS A 119 -25.33 -15.91 -10.26
C CYS A 119 -25.85 -14.86 -9.27
N VAL A 120 -25.54 -13.57 -9.47
CA VAL A 120 -26.03 -12.49 -8.60
C VAL A 120 -27.42 -12.07 -9.04
N ASP A 121 -28.38 -12.08 -8.11
CA ASP A 121 -29.71 -11.54 -8.35
C ASP A 121 -29.65 -10.01 -8.42
N THR A 122 -29.86 -9.47 -9.62
CA THR A 122 -29.78 -8.03 -9.86
C THR A 122 -30.83 -7.25 -9.10
N GLU A 123 -32.01 -7.83 -8.83
CA GLU A 123 -33.05 -7.11 -8.08
C GLU A 123 -32.70 -7.00 -6.60
N THR A 124 -32.03 -8.00 -6.02
CA THR A 124 -31.46 -7.86 -4.68
C THR A 124 -30.47 -6.68 -4.62
N ILE A 125 -29.55 -6.56 -5.58
CA ILE A 125 -28.58 -5.46 -5.63
C ILE A 125 -29.28 -4.10 -5.78
N LEU A 126 -30.26 -3.99 -6.67
CA LEU A 126 -31.00 -2.76 -6.89
C LEU A 126 -31.79 -2.33 -5.65
N ASN A 127 -32.44 -3.27 -4.96
CA ASN A 127 -33.15 -2.98 -3.72
C ASN A 127 -32.19 -2.47 -2.63
N LEU A 128 -31.02 -3.09 -2.46
CA LEU A 128 -30.01 -2.61 -1.49
C LEU A 128 -29.54 -1.19 -1.80
N TYR A 129 -29.32 -0.87 -3.08
CA TYR A 129 -28.96 0.47 -3.53
C TYR A 129 -30.05 1.50 -3.22
N PHE A 130 -31.30 1.21 -3.55
CA PHE A 130 -32.40 2.16 -3.29
C PHE A 130 -32.73 2.31 -1.80
N ASP A 131 -32.55 1.23 -1.03
CA ASP A 131 -32.72 1.21 0.42
C ASP A 131 -31.52 1.78 1.19
N ARG A 132 -30.40 2.07 0.53
CA ARG A 132 -29.12 2.52 1.14
C ARG A 132 -28.63 1.58 2.23
N LYS A 133 -28.60 0.29 1.89
CA LYS A 133 -28.07 -0.76 2.76
C LYS A 133 -26.67 -1.16 2.30
N PRO A 134 -25.78 -1.58 3.22
CA PRO A 134 -24.48 -2.12 2.87
C PRO A 134 -24.58 -3.17 1.74
N PRO A 135 -23.65 -3.17 0.78
CA PRO A 135 -22.42 -2.38 0.73
C PRO A 135 -22.60 -0.97 0.12
N PHE A 136 -23.84 -0.45 0.05
CA PHE A 136 -24.08 0.93 -0.38
C PHE A 136 -24.09 1.88 0.81
N GLY A 137 -23.23 2.91 0.79
CA GLY A 137 -23.12 3.92 1.83
C GLY A 137 -24.11 5.08 1.69
N ASP A 138 -23.97 6.10 2.53
CA ASP A 138 -24.79 7.32 2.45
C ASP A 138 -24.45 8.13 1.19
N GLY A 139 -25.40 8.26 0.25
CA GLY A 139 -25.27 9.12 -0.92
C GLY A 139 -25.91 8.55 -2.20
N LYS A 140 -25.49 9.08 -3.36
CA LYS A 140 -25.83 8.55 -4.71
C LYS A 140 -24.62 7.83 -5.31
N LYS A 141 -23.96 6.97 -4.54
CA LYS A 141 -22.68 6.38 -4.92
C LYS A 141 -22.86 5.19 -5.86
N LYS A 142 -23.14 5.49 -7.13
CA LYS A 142 -23.15 4.50 -8.21
C LYS A 142 -21.81 3.77 -8.40
N SER A 143 -20.75 4.27 -7.78
CA SER A 143 -19.42 3.65 -7.76
C SER A 143 -19.34 2.38 -6.93
N GLU A 144 -20.33 2.09 -6.07
CA GLU A 144 -20.33 0.92 -5.16
C GLU A 144 -21.01 -0.33 -5.77
N PHE A 145 -21.56 -0.23 -6.98
CA PHE A 145 -22.15 -1.39 -7.66
C PHE A 145 -21.13 -2.51 -7.90
N PRO A 146 -19.89 -2.24 -8.37
CA PRO A 146 -18.86 -3.26 -8.47
C PRO A 146 -18.64 -4.03 -7.17
N ASP A 147 -18.50 -3.33 -6.04
CA ASP A 147 -18.32 -3.93 -4.71
C ASP A 147 -19.50 -4.82 -4.34
N ALA A 148 -20.72 -4.34 -4.59
CA ALA A 148 -21.93 -5.12 -4.38
C ALA A 148 -21.94 -6.40 -5.22
N PHE A 149 -21.63 -6.33 -6.52
CA PHE A 149 -21.54 -7.53 -7.36
C PHE A 149 -20.43 -8.47 -6.89
N SER A 150 -19.28 -7.95 -6.44
CA SER A 150 -18.19 -8.76 -5.91
C SER A 150 -18.62 -9.53 -4.65
N LEU A 151 -19.14 -8.83 -3.65
CA LEU A 151 -19.54 -9.42 -2.37
C LEU A 151 -20.68 -10.44 -2.54
N PHE A 152 -21.67 -10.15 -3.38
CA PHE A 152 -22.74 -11.12 -3.65
C PHE A 152 -22.28 -12.30 -4.48
N SER A 153 -21.29 -12.13 -5.38
CA SER A 153 -20.67 -13.26 -6.09
C SER A 153 -19.95 -14.19 -5.12
N LEU A 154 -19.20 -13.63 -4.15
CA LEU A 154 -18.55 -14.41 -3.10
C LEU A 154 -19.57 -15.16 -2.25
N LYS A 155 -20.65 -14.50 -1.81
CA LYS A 155 -21.71 -15.17 -1.03
C LYS A 155 -22.37 -16.31 -1.78
N SER A 156 -22.68 -16.12 -3.06
CA SER A 156 -23.24 -17.18 -3.89
C SER A 156 -22.28 -18.37 -4.06
N TYR A 157 -20.97 -18.12 -4.00
CA TYR A 157 -19.95 -19.17 -4.06
C TYR A 157 -19.80 -19.93 -2.73
N LEU A 158 -19.87 -19.25 -1.58
CA LEU A 158 -19.78 -19.83 -0.23
C LEU A 158 -21.06 -20.60 0.18
N ASN A 159 -21.50 -21.49 -0.70
CA ASN A 159 -22.79 -22.18 -0.68
C ASN A 159 -23.01 -23.12 0.53
N LYS A 160 -21.96 -23.42 1.31
CA LYS A 160 -22.06 -24.12 2.59
C LYS A 160 -21.95 -23.14 3.74
N LYS A 161 -22.87 -23.26 4.71
CA LYS A 161 -22.96 -22.39 5.90
C LYS A 161 -21.66 -22.27 6.71
N ASP A 162 -20.78 -23.27 6.66
CA ASP A 162 -19.56 -23.30 7.46
C ASP A 162 -18.33 -22.76 6.71
N GLU A 163 -18.45 -22.46 5.41
CA GLU A 163 -17.36 -21.88 4.63
C GLU A 163 -17.26 -20.38 4.93
N LYS A 164 -16.09 -19.98 5.42
CA LYS A 164 -15.75 -18.58 5.71
C LYS A 164 -14.67 -18.08 4.76
N ILE A 165 -14.58 -16.76 4.60
CA ILE A 165 -13.54 -16.09 3.81
C ILE A 165 -13.07 -14.82 4.52
N TYR A 166 -11.77 -14.52 4.47
CA TYR A 166 -11.27 -13.20 4.82
C TYR A 166 -11.48 -12.24 3.64
N VAL A 167 -12.07 -11.08 3.92
CA VAL A 167 -12.25 -9.98 2.97
C VAL A 167 -11.25 -8.90 3.34
N VAL A 168 -10.17 -8.81 2.57
CA VAL A 168 -9.10 -7.82 2.76
C VAL A 168 -9.54 -6.51 2.10
N SER A 169 -9.93 -5.53 2.91
CA SER A 169 -10.31 -4.18 2.47
C SER A 169 -10.28 -3.21 3.65
N GLU A 170 -9.87 -1.97 3.39
CA GLU A 170 -10.04 -0.85 4.33
C GLU A 170 -11.31 -0.04 4.06
N ASP A 171 -12.10 -0.42 3.05
CA ASP A 171 -13.35 0.26 2.71
C ASP A 171 -14.40 0.08 3.84
N PRO A 172 -14.89 1.19 4.44
CA PRO A 172 -15.88 1.13 5.51
C PRO A 172 -17.21 0.49 5.11
N ASP A 173 -17.65 0.68 3.86
CA ASP A 173 -18.91 0.17 3.34
C ASP A 173 -18.81 -1.35 3.09
N MET A 174 -17.64 -1.85 2.63
CA MET A 174 -17.33 -3.29 2.59
C MET A 174 -17.28 -3.92 3.97
N LYS A 175 -16.61 -3.26 4.92
CA LYS A 175 -16.53 -3.73 6.31
C LYS A 175 -17.92 -3.85 6.94
N ALA A 176 -18.76 -2.82 6.78
CA ALA A 176 -20.13 -2.82 7.27
C ALA A 176 -20.96 -3.97 6.68
N PHE A 177 -20.75 -4.33 5.41
CA PHE A 177 -21.39 -5.49 4.81
C PHE A 177 -20.92 -6.81 5.43
N CYS A 178 -19.61 -6.96 5.65
CA CYS A 178 -19.03 -8.16 6.27
C CYS A 178 -19.52 -8.35 7.72
N ASP A 179 -19.65 -7.26 8.50
CA ASP A 179 -20.15 -7.32 9.88
C ASP A 179 -21.58 -7.89 9.97
N GLY A 180 -22.35 -7.77 8.88
CA GLY A 180 -23.69 -8.35 8.75
C GLY A 180 -23.72 -9.84 8.36
N ASP A 181 -22.58 -10.47 8.09
CA ASP A 181 -22.50 -11.84 7.59
C ASP A 181 -21.41 -12.67 8.29
N SER A 182 -21.82 -13.74 8.99
CA SER A 182 -20.90 -14.61 9.72
C SER A 182 -19.85 -15.34 8.88
N GLN A 183 -20.08 -15.47 7.56
CA GLN A 183 -19.15 -16.12 6.63
C GLN A 183 -18.06 -15.16 6.15
N LEU A 184 -18.30 -13.85 6.18
CA LEU A 184 -17.36 -12.84 5.71
C LEU A 184 -16.59 -12.25 6.87
N LYS A 185 -15.26 -12.39 6.85
CA LYS A 185 -14.37 -11.91 7.89
C LYS A 185 -13.62 -10.69 7.38
N SER A 186 -14.11 -9.50 7.70
CA SER A 186 -13.41 -8.26 7.37
C SER A 186 -12.04 -8.23 8.05
N ILE A 187 -11.02 -7.87 7.29
CA ILE A 187 -9.66 -7.64 7.77
C ILE A 187 -9.04 -6.50 6.98
N SER A 188 -8.34 -5.59 7.64
CA SER A 188 -7.89 -4.34 7.02
C SER A 188 -6.78 -4.53 5.99
N SER A 189 -5.93 -5.53 6.17
CA SER A 189 -4.78 -5.73 5.28
C SER A 189 -4.40 -7.19 5.10
N LEU A 190 -3.71 -7.47 4.00
CA LEU A 190 -3.15 -8.80 3.75
C LEU A 190 -2.08 -9.15 4.77
N ALA A 191 -1.30 -8.17 5.24
CA ALA A 191 -0.32 -8.36 6.30
C ALA A 191 -0.95 -8.94 7.58
N LYS A 192 -2.16 -8.50 7.95
CA LYS A 192 -2.89 -9.07 9.09
C LYS A 192 -3.38 -10.50 8.84
N VAL A 193 -3.73 -10.86 7.61
CA VAL A 193 -4.05 -12.26 7.26
C VAL A 193 -2.83 -13.15 7.44
N LEU A 194 -1.67 -12.70 6.94
CA LEU A 194 -0.40 -13.40 7.05
C LEU A 194 0.03 -13.53 8.51
N ASP A 195 -0.13 -12.48 9.31
CA ASP A 195 0.15 -12.50 10.74
C ASP A 195 -0.72 -13.54 11.46
N LEU A 196 -2.03 -13.57 11.20
CA LEU A 196 -2.92 -14.60 11.76
C LEU A 196 -2.54 -16.02 11.33
N TYR A 197 -2.11 -16.21 10.08
CA TYR A 197 -1.62 -17.49 9.59
C TYR A 197 -0.35 -17.91 10.31
N ASN A 198 0.63 -17.00 10.44
CA ASN A 198 1.89 -17.24 11.11
C ASN A 198 1.67 -17.52 12.61
N GLU A 199 0.80 -16.77 13.29
CA GLU A 199 0.42 -17.04 14.68
C GLU A 199 -0.17 -18.43 14.87
N HIS A 200 -0.94 -18.90 13.90
CA HIS A 200 -1.57 -20.21 13.95
C HIS A 200 -0.58 -21.35 13.70
N THR A 201 0.46 -21.13 12.91
CA THR A 201 1.34 -22.20 12.40
C THR A 201 2.73 -22.20 13.04
N ASN A 202 3.17 -21.08 13.62
CA ASN A 202 4.52 -20.88 14.11
C ASN A 202 4.52 -20.43 15.58
N THR A 203 5.20 -21.20 16.44
CA THR A 203 5.32 -20.91 17.87
C THR A 203 6.23 -19.72 18.19
N ILE A 204 7.12 -19.35 17.26
CA ILE A 204 8.07 -18.24 17.43
C ILE A 204 7.40 -16.86 17.35
N THR A 205 6.19 -16.77 16.79
CA THR A 205 5.47 -15.50 16.63
C THR A 205 5.27 -14.75 17.93
N ALA A 206 4.95 -15.45 19.02
CA ALA A 206 4.79 -14.84 20.34
C ALA A 206 6.10 -14.21 20.86
N GLU A 207 7.23 -14.82 20.56
CA GLU A 207 8.55 -14.34 20.95
C GLU A 207 8.95 -13.10 20.13
N VAL A 208 8.64 -13.09 18.83
CA VAL A 208 8.84 -11.94 17.95
C VAL A 208 8.01 -10.74 18.41
N LYS A 209 6.72 -10.95 18.69
CA LYS A 209 5.84 -9.87 19.18
C LYS A 209 6.31 -9.35 20.54
N ARG A 210 6.80 -10.22 21.42
CA ARG A 210 7.41 -9.80 22.70
C ARG A 210 8.68 -9.00 22.51
N TYR A 211 9.52 -9.35 21.52
CA TYR A 211 10.71 -8.59 21.18
C TYR A 211 10.37 -7.14 20.82
N PHE A 212 9.41 -6.91 19.92
CA PHE A 212 8.98 -5.54 19.57
C PHE A 212 8.34 -4.80 20.75
N ALA A 213 7.49 -5.47 21.54
CA ALA A 213 6.87 -4.86 22.71
C ALA A 213 7.91 -4.41 23.76
N THR A 214 9.01 -5.15 23.92
CA THR A 214 10.07 -4.82 24.88
C THR A 214 11.02 -3.74 24.37
N ASN A 215 11.21 -3.66 23.06
CA ASN A 215 12.17 -2.75 22.42
C ASN A 215 11.49 -1.58 21.68
N VAL A 216 10.21 -1.30 21.96
CA VAL A 216 9.41 -0.32 21.22
C VAL A 216 10.07 1.06 21.14
N GLU A 217 10.65 1.56 22.23
CA GLU A 217 11.32 2.86 22.24
C GLU A 217 12.60 2.87 21.39
N SER A 218 13.35 1.77 21.38
CA SER A 218 14.53 1.65 20.50
C SER A 218 14.13 1.64 19.03
N VAL A 219 13.03 0.97 18.69
CA VAL A 219 12.51 0.94 17.31
C VAL A 219 12.01 2.32 16.90
N LYS A 220 11.34 3.05 17.80
CA LYS A 220 10.89 4.43 17.54
C LYS A 220 12.06 5.38 17.30
N GLU A 221 13.13 5.26 18.09
CA GLU A 221 14.35 6.07 17.90
C GLU A 221 15.00 5.77 16.54
N GLU A 222 15.07 4.50 16.14
CA GLU A 222 15.63 4.11 14.84
C GLU A 222 14.80 4.64 13.65
N ILE A 223 13.46 4.63 13.76
CA ILE A 223 12.57 5.24 12.77
C ILE A 223 12.80 6.75 12.71
N LYS A 224 12.93 7.41 13.87
CA LYS A 224 13.22 8.84 13.95
C LYS A 224 14.55 9.16 13.26
N ASP A 225 15.62 8.48 13.63
CA ASP A 225 16.95 8.67 13.04
C ASP A 225 16.92 8.43 11.53
N TYR A 226 16.21 7.40 11.07
CA TYR A 226 16.08 7.13 9.64
C TYR A 226 15.43 8.30 8.90
N LEU A 227 14.30 8.81 9.40
CA LEU A 227 13.54 9.88 8.75
C LEU A 227 14.27 11.22 8.79
N GLU A 228 14.89 11.60 9.92
CA GLU A 228 15.63 12.87 10.04
C GLU A 228 16.87 12.93 9.15
N ASN A 229 17.40 11.77 8.74
CA ASN A 229 18.51 11.68 7.79
C ASN A 229 18.07 11.64 6.31
N CYS A 230 16.76 11.65 6.01
CA CYS A 230 16.27 11.73 4.63
C CYS A 230 16.32 13.17 4.10
N ASP A 231 16.57 13.31 2.79
CA ASP A 231 16.38 14.58 2.09
C ASP A 231 14.90 15.00 2.17
N VAL A 232 14.63 16.30 2.24
CA VAL A 232 13.26 16.85 2.34
C VAL A 232 13.08 17.91 1.28
N TYR A 233 11.91 17.94 0.63
CA TYR A 233 11.62 18.91 -0.42
C TYR A 233 10.16 19.39 -0.38
N ASN A 234 9.94 20.64 -0.81
CA ASN A 234 8.61 21.20 -0.99
C ASN A 234 7.93 20.54 -2.20
N SER A 235 6.81 19.85 -1.98
CA SER A 235 6.01 19.19 -3.01
C SER A 235 4.76 19.98 -3.41
N SER A 236 4.58 21.19 -2.85
CA SER A 236 3.49 22.10 -3.22
C SER A 236 3.68 22.66 -4.64
N ARG A 237 2.59 23.18 -5.22
CA ARG A 237 2.65 23.89 -6.52
C ARG A 237 3.21 25.31 -6.43
N LYS A 238 3.46 25.81 -5.22
CA LYS A 238 3.97 27.15 -4.95
C LYS A 238 5.43 27.03 -4.53
N ASP A 239 6.32 27.26 -5.49
CA ASP A 239 7.77 27.28 -5.28
C ASP A 239 8.25 28.49 -4.44
N ASP A 240 7.39 29.16 -3.68
CA ASP A 240 7.76 30.39 -2.95
C ASP A 240 8.54 30.10 -1.65
N PHE A 241 8.66 28.82 -1.27
CA PHE A 241 9.22 28.38 0.02
C PHE A 241 10.21 27.22 -0.16
N GLU A 242 11.30 27.28 0.60
CA GLU A 242 12.33 26.26 0.74
C GLU A 242 12.19 25.53 2.07
N VAL A 243 12.55 24.24 2.08
CA VAL A 243 12.51 23.37 3.26
C VAL A 243 13.93 23.05 3.68
N TRP A 244 14.26 23.35 4.93
CA TRP A 244 15.61 23.18 5.46
C TRP A 244 15.84 21.85 6.17
N GLY A 245 14.76 21.22 6.63
CA GLY A 245 14.83 19.96 7.34
C GLY A 245 13.55 19.64 8.07
N ILE A 246 13.56 18.48 8.69
CA ILE A 246 12.48 18.00 9.55
C ILE A 246 13.01 17.64 10.93
N GLU A 247 12.16 17.80 11.93
CA GLU A 247 12.36 17.29 13.29
C GLU A 247 11.21 16.35 13.61
N VAL A 248 11.50 15.09 13.91
CA VAL A 248 10.48 14.11 14.28
C VAL A 248 10.10 14.33 15.75
N ILE A 249 8.88 14.80 15.97
CA ILE A 249 8.32 15.12 17.28
C ILE A 249 7.76 13.86 17.96
N ASN A 250 7.09 13.00 17.19
CA ASN A 250 6.46 11.81 17.73
C ASN A 250 6.37 10.69 16.70
N VAL A 251 6.76 9.49 17.10
CA VAL A 251 6.48 8.24 16.40
C VAL A 251 5.35 7.53 17.13
N GLY A 252 4.26 7.26 16.40
CA GLY A 252 3.03 6.65 16.90
C GLY A 252 3.19 5.21 17.37
N ASP A 253 2.06 4.55 17.61
CA ASP A 253 2.07 3.15 18.06
C ASP A 253 2.56 2.20 16.96
N ILE A 254 3.24 1.14 17.38
CA ILE A 254 3.81 0.12 16.50
C ILE A 254 3.03 -1.17 16.71
N ASP A 255 2.41 -1.66 15.64
CA ASP A 255 1.64 -2.91 15.63
C ASP A 255 2.18 -3.89 14.56
N PRO A 256 3.23 -4.66 14.90
CA PRO A 256 3.97 -5.48 13.94
C PRO A 256 3.12 -6.65 13.44
N SER A 257 3.10 -6.81 12.12
CA SER A 257 2.46 -7.93 11.42
C SER A 257 3.53 -8.79 10.76
N ILE A 258 3.55 -10.09 11.08
CA ILE A 258 4.55 -11.02 10.53
C ILE A 258 4.07 -11.48 9.15
N LEU A 259 4.83 -11.15 8.11
CA LEU A 259 4.54 -11.55 6.73
C LEU A 259 4.98 -12.99 6.49
N SER A 260 6.24 -13.30 6.78
CA SER A 260 6.81 -14.62 6.53
C SER A 260 7.84 -14.99 7.60
N ILE A 261 7.95 -16.30 7.84
CA ILE A 261 8.97 -16.88 8.73
C ILE A 261 9.74 -17.90 7.92
N SER A 262 11.04 -17.67 7.78
CA SER A 262 12.00 -18.64 7.24
C SER A 262 12.92 -19.15 8.36
N PRO A 263 13.75 -20.18 8.13
CA PRO A 263 14.65 -20.71 9.16
C PRO A 263 15.70 -19.73 9.70
N LYS A 264 15.97 -18.62 9.00
CA LYS A 264 17.00 -17.65 9.40
C LYS A 264 16.50 -16.22 9.48
N GLU A 265 15.44 -15.90 8.75
CA GLU A 265 14.93 -14.55 8.59
C GLU A 265 13.42 -14.51 8.83
N ILE A 266 12.95 -13.44 9.46
CA ILE A 266 11.53 -13.13 9.65
C ILE A 266 11.25 -11.79 8.99
N GLN A 267 10.25 -11.75 8.13
CA GLN A 267 9.80 -10.51 7.49
C GLN A 267 8.60 -9.96 8.21
N ILE A 268 8.67 -8.68 8.58
CA ILE A 268 7.68 -8.00 9.40
C ILE A 268 7.36 -6.67 8.76
N THR A 269 6.12 -6.24 8.89
CA THR A 269 5.71 -4.91 8.47
C THR A 269 4.73 -4.27 9.44
N PHE A 270 4.72 -2.95 9.50
CA PHE A 270 3.72 -2.17 10.20
C PHE A 270 3.66 -0.75 9.65
N ASP A 271 2.47 -0.17 9.72
CA ASP A 271 2.27 1.25 9.48
C ASP A 271 2.55 2.03 10.76
N VAL A 272 3.26 3.15 10.64
CA VAL A 272 3.55 4.04 11.76
C VAL A 272 3.19 5.47 11.40
N MET A 273 2.37 6.10 12.24
CA MET A 273 2.03 7.51 12.11
C MET A 273 3.13 8.35 12.75
N VAL A 274 3.75 9.23 11.97
CA VAL A 274 4.85 10.08 12.43
C VAL A 274 4.42 11.54 12.34
N HIS A 275 4.60 12.26 13.44
CA HIS A 275 4.41 13.69 13.54
C HIS A 275 5.78 14.35 13.51
N PHE A 276 6.00 15.24 12.54
CA PHE A 276 7.24 15.99 12.42
C PHE A 276 6.97 17.45 12.15
N GLU A 277 7.91 18.27 12.58
CA GLU A 277 7.97 19.70 12.31
C GLU A 277 8.89 19.94 11.12
N VAL A 278 8.43 20.78 10.19
CA VAL A 278 9.15 21.14 8.97
C VAL A 278 9.60 22.58 9.11
N HIS A 279 10.91 22.82 8.98
CA HIS A 279 11.46 24.18 8.99
C HIS A 279 11.39 24.76 7.58
N VAL A 280 10.57 25.80 7.42
CA VAL A 280 10.28 26.43 6.13
C VAL A 280 10.79 27.85 6.12
N GLU A 281 11.47 28.25 5.06
CA GLU A 281 11.84 29.64 4.82
C GLU A 281 11.33 30.12 3.46
N PRO A 282 10.88 31.38 3.34
CA PRO A 282 10.56 31.96 2.05
C PRO A 282 11.83 32.09 1.21
N LEU A 283 11.73 31.83 -0.10
CA LEU A 283 12.84 32.10 -1.01
C LEU A 283 13.20 33.59 -0.97
N ASP A 284 14.50 33.91 -1.01
CA ASP A 284 14.98 35.30 -0.98
C ASP A 284 14.39 36.18 -2.09
N THR A 285 13.94 35.56 -3.19
CA THR A 285 13.34 36.25 -4.33
C THR A 285 12.09 35.54 -4.83
N TYR A 286 11.01 36.30 -5.01
CA TYR A 286 9.79 35.82 -5.69
C TYR A 286 9.46 36.76 -6.86
N PHE A 287 8.75 36.25 -7.87
CA PHE A 287 8.31 37.06 -8.99
C PHE A 287 6.89 37.58 -8.73
N GLY A 288 6.72 38.90 -8.69
CA GLY A 288 5.38 39.50 -8.64
C GLY A 288 4.56 39.22 -9.91
N GLU A 289 3.25 39.45 -9.87
CA GLU A 289 2.39 39.39 -11.06
C GLU A 289 2.85 40.33 -12.20
N ASP A 290 3.68 41.32 -11.86
CA ASP A 290 4.34 42.25 -12.79
C ASP A 290 5.63 41.69 -13.41
N GLY A 291 6.02 40.46 -13.08
CA GLY A 291 7.23 39.79 -13.55
C GLY A 291 8.53 40.34 -12.95
N ARG A 292 8.46 41.18 -11.90
CA ARG A 292 9.65 41.75 -11.26
C ARG A 292 10.07 40.90 -10.06
N PRO A 293 11.39 40.68 -9.86
CA PRO A 293 11.89 40.05 -8.66
C PRO A 293 11.68 40.97 -7.46
N ASN A 294 10.89 40.49 -6.49
CA ASN A 294 10.70 41.11 -5.20
C ASN A 294 11.46 40.29 -4.15
N THR A 295 11.88 40.96 -3.08
CA THR A 295 12.55 40.30 -1.94
C THR A 295 11.55 40.20 -0.79
N PHE A 296 11.49 39.04 -0.13
CA PHE A 296 10.75 38.95 1.12
C PHE A 296 11.46 39.78 2.20
N PRO A 297 10.73 40.44 3.11
CA PRO A 297 11.34 41.05 4.29
C PRO A 297 12.11 39.97 5.07
N SER A 298 13.37 40.23 5.39
CA SER A 298 14.23 39.30 6.13
C SER A 298 13.58 38.90 7.46
N GLY A 299 13.38 37.58 7.68
CA GLY A 299 12.91 37.02 8.96
C GLY A 299 11.51 36.40 8.96
N GLY A 300 11.18 35.57 7.95
CA GLY A 300 9.85 34.97 7.79
C GLY A 300 9.78 33.44 7.88
N GLY A 301 10.83 32.77 8.38
CA GLY A 301 10.79 31.33 8.57
C GLY A 301 9.67 30.93 9.55
N TYR A 302 8.97 29.84 9.24
CA TYR A 302 7.98 29.27 10.14
C TYR A 302 8.12 27.76 10.21
N VAL A 303 7.55 27.18 11.25
CA VAL A 303 7.50 25.74 11.44
C VAL A 303 6.09 25.26 11.08
N ALA A 304 6.02 24.28 10.19
CA ALA A 304 4.78 23.60 9.85
C ALA A 304 4.76 22.22 10.50
N SER A 305 3.67 21.87 11.18
CA SER A 305 3.48 20.51 11.70
C SER A 305 2.82 19.64 10.64
N VAL A 306 3.42 18.50 10.34
CA VAL A 306 2.93 17.53 9.36
C VAL A 306 2.78 16.18 10.03
N THR A 307 1.78 15.41 9.60
CA THR A 307 1.56 14.05 10.06
C THR A 307 1.41 13.14 8.85
N ASN A 308 2.32 12.18 8.73
CA ASN A 308 2.30 11.20 7.66
C ASN A 308 2.31 9.79 8.26
N THR A 309 1.73 8.84 7.52
CA THR A 309 1.85 7.42 7.82
C THR A 309 2.93 6.82 6.92
N TYR A 310 3.85 6.06 7.52
CA TYR A 310 4.92 5.38 6.83
C TYR A 310 4.78 3.86 6.99
N LEU A 311 4.95 3.12 5.91
CA LEU A 311 5.07 1.67 5.94
C LEU A 311 6.52 1.30 6.28
N VAL A 312 6.70 0.64 7.42
CA VAL A 312 8.00 0.11 7.86
C VAL A 312 8.07 -1.37 7.52
N GLU A 313 9.15 -1.76 6.87
CA GLU A 313 9.51 -3.15 6.59
C GLU A 313 10.75 -3.52 7.41
N VAL A 314 10.68 -4.64 8.11
CA VAL A 314 11.76 -5.12 8.97
C VAL A 314 12.12 -6.55 8.59
N ASN A 315 13.39 -6.78 8.32
CA ASN A 315 13.96 -8.12 8.18
C ASN A 315 14.77 -8.45 9.44
N LEU A 316 14.32 -9.45 10.19
CA LEU A 316 15.01 -9.94 11.38
C LEU A 316 15.79 -11.20 11.07
N SER A 317 17.11 -11.14 11.15
CA SER A 317 17.95 -12.34 11.21
C SER A 317 18.00 -12.89 12.64
N TYR A 318 17.76 -14.19 12.82
CA TYR A 318 17.63 -14.78 14.15
C TYR A 318 18.21 -16.19 14.29
N GLU A 319 18.47 -16.57 15.54
CA GLU A 319 18.68 -17.94 15.98
C GLU A 319 17.71 -18.32 17.10
N PHE A 320 17.00 -19.43 16.93
CA PHE A 320 16.10 -19.94 17.96
C PHE A 320 16.81 -20.98 18.82
N ILE A 321 17.22 -20.58 20.02
CA ILE A 321 18.02 -21.42 20.93
C ILE A 321 17.25 -21.60 22.23
N ASN A 322 17.05 -22.86 22.64
CA ASN A 322 16.39 -23.23 23.91
C ASN A 322 15.01 -22.56 24.13
N GLY A 323 14.24 -22.39 23.05
CA GLY A 323 12.90 -21.79 23.13
C GLY A 323 12.90 -20.25 23.22
N SER A 324 14.05 -19.60 23.03
CA SER A 324 14.19 -18.15 23.02
C SER A 324 14.63 -17.64 21.65
N LEU A 325 14.03 -16.55 21.21
CA LEU A 325 14.43 -15.80 20.03
C LEU A 325 15.70 -14.98 20.33
N ASN A 326 16.80 -15.28 19.66
CA ASN A 326 18.01 -14.45 19.68
C ASN A 326 18.08 -13.69 18.35
N VAL A 327 17.91 -12.38 18.42
CA VAL A 327 17.99 -11.50 17.24
C VAL A 327 19.46 -11.15 16.99
N ASN A 328 19.95 -11.46 15.80
CA ASN A 328 21.34 -11.21 15.40
C ASN A 328 21.50 -9.88 14.69
N GLN A 329 20.57 -9.57 13.78
CA GLN A 329 20.57 -8.36 12.98
C GLN A 329 19.12 -7.95 12.71
N VAL A 330 18.90 -6.65 12.70
CA VAL A 330 17.64 -6.04 12.31
C VAL A 330 17.93 -5.06 11.19
N ASP A 331 17.31 -5.30 10.03
CA ASP A 331 17.39 -4.40 8.89
C ASP A 331 16.04 -3.69 8.72
N PHE A 332 16.06 -2.37 8.89
CA PHE A 332 14.89 -1.51 8.74
C PHE A 332 14.88 -0.83 7.37
N HIS A 333 13.71 -0.81 6.76
CA HIS A 333 13.44 -0.04 5.56
C HIS A 333 12.11 0.69 5.73
N ILE A 334 12.09 1.99 5.44
CA ILE A 334 10.85 2.74 5.33
C ILE A 334 10.55 2.90 3.84
N ALA A 335 9.38 2.40 3.42
CA ALA A 335 8.96 2.45 2.02
C ALA A 335 8.76 3.90 1.54
N ASP A 336 8.99 4.13 0.25
CA ASP A 336 8.75 5.41 -0.45
C ASP A 336 9.53 6.64 0.05
N VAL A 337 10.52 6.48 0.94
CA VAL A 337 11.35 7.59 1.44
C VAL A 337 12.70 7.73 0.74
N LEU A 338 13.07 6.77 -0.12
CA LEU A 338 14.37 6.74 -0.81
C LEU A 338 14.65 7.95 -1.71
N ASN A 339 13.60 8.63 -2.19
CA ASN A 339 13.72 9.83 -3.02
C ASN A 339 13.57 11.14 -2.22
N GLY A 340 13.61 11.05 -0.89
CA GLY A 340 13.34 12.15 0.02
C GLY A 340 11.85 12.29 0.39
N ILE A 341 11.58 13.07 1.43
CA ILE A 341 10.26 13.33 1.99
C ILE A 341 9.69 14.59 1.33
N GLY A 342 8.66 14.39 0.50
CA GLY A 342 7.91 15.49 -0.09
C GLY A 342 6.89 16.05 0.91
N VAL A 343 7.01 17.33 1.26
CA VAL A 343 6.09 18.02 2.18
C VAL A 343 5.26 19.06 1.44
N ILE A 344 3.94 19.03 1.63
CA ILE A 344 3.02 20.03 1.07
C ILE A 344 2.86 21.13 2.11
N ILE A 345 3.32 22.32 1.76
CA ILE A 345 3.34 23.51 2.63
C ILE A 345 2.41 24.59 2.06
#